data_AF-K0TC48-F1
#
_entry.id   AF-K0TC48-F1
#
_cell.length_a   1.000
_cell.length_b   1.000
_cell.length_c   1.000
_cell.angle_alpha   90.00
_cell.angle_beta   90.00
_cell.angle_gamma   90.00
#
_symmetry.space_group_name_H-M   'P 1'
#
loop_
_entity.id
_entity.type
_entity.pdbx_description
1 polymer ?
#
loop_
_entity_poly.entity_id
_entity_poly.type
_entity_poly.pdbx_seq_one_letter_code
_entity_poly.pdbx_strand_id
1 'polypeptide(L)'
;MTKGSKLSFCYQTKENVEISNLVASELGGRRCEIISAPNTRDDLVGKTCVVEECIEISDQYRVRMEFTNEALLLDANKLKRRDRTPQDPGYYVECKNNRLIRRDFKSNEECRAFIASLGAGVGELSKADPDAEAKAEQAAAGLLAELGLEDLEGPSSSAPKKNNQPAASGKKKKRGGKKKGRK
;
A
#
# COMPACT_ATOMS: atom_id res chain seq x y z
N MET A 1 -20.78 20.21 -6.37
CA MET A 1 -19.91 19.84 -7.50
C MET A 1 -18.49 20.28 -7.18
N THR A 2 -17.68 19.40 -6.60
CA THR A 2 -16.25 19.65 -6.33
C THR A 2 -15.44 18.71 -7.22
N LYS A 3 -14.70 19.31 -8.14
CA LYS A 3 -13.91 18.62 -9.16
C LYS A 3 -12.77 17.87 -8.48
N GLY A 4 -12.79 16.54 -8.54
CA GLY A 4 -11.67 15.70 -8.12
C GLY A 4 -10.45 16.01 -8.99
N SER A 5 -9.38 16.48 -8.35
CA SER A 5 -8.07 16.65 -8.98
C SER A 5 -7.54 15.27 -9.36
N LYS A 6 -7.60 14.96 -10.65
CA LYS A 6 -6.94 13.80 -11.25
C LYS A 6 -5.43 14.06 -11.14
N LEU A 7 -4.76 13.43 -10.18
CA LEU A 7 -3.31 13.35 -10.13
C LEU A 7 -2.84 12.64 -11.40
N SER A 8 -2.49 13.41 -12.43
CA SER A 8 -1.86 12.89 -13.64
C SER A 8 -0.41 12.57 -13.29
N PHE A 9 -0.16 11.30 -12.95
CA PHE A 9 1.18 10.76 -12.85
C PHE A 9 1.74 10.59 -14.26
N CYS A 10 2.29 11.68 -14.81
CA CYS A 10 3.01 11.67 -16.07
C CYS A 10 4.51 11.58 -15.79
N TYR A 11 5.02 10.37 -15.52
CA TYR A 11 6.45 10.09 -15.60
C TYR A 11 6.71 9.10 -16.75
N GLN A 12 7.52 9.59 -17.69
CA GLN A 12 8.29 8.92 -18.74
C GLN A 12 7.89 7.51 -19.18
N THR A 13 7.32 7.42 -20.39
CA THR A 13 6.99 6.15 -21.07
C THR A 13 8.20 5.27 -21.40
N LYS A 14 9.43 5.79 -21.35
CA LYS A 14 10.66 4.99 -21.55
C LYS A 14 11.09 4.23 -20.28
N GLU A 15 11.11 4.90 -19.13
CA GLU A 15 11.36 4.24 -17.83
C GLU A 15 10.29 3.18 -17.52
N ASN A 16 9.05 3.39 -17.97
CA ASN A 16 7.97 2.44 -17.75
C ASN A 16 8.23 1.07 -18.40
N VAL A 17 8.98 0.99 -19.52
CA VAL A 17 9.28 -0.30 -20.17
C VAL A 17 10.31 -1.08 -19.35
N GLU A 18 11.38 -0.43 -18.92
CA GLU A 18 12.40 -1.05 -18.07
C GLU A 18 11.83 -1.50 -16.73
N ILE A 19 11.03 -0.65 -16.08
CA ILE A 19 10.33 -1.00 -14.85
C ILE A 19 9.34 -2.13 -15.11
N SER A 20 8.58 -2.10 -16.22
CA SER A 20 7.63 -3.16 -16.58
C SER A 20 8.34 -4.51 -16.76
N ASN A 21 9.49 -4.52 -17.43
CA ASN A 21 10.28 -5.74 -17.61
C ASN A 21 10.83 -6.25 -16.29
N LEU A 22 11.29 -5.34 -15.42
CA LEU A 22 11.77 -5.70 -14.09
C LEU A 22 10.65 -6.32 -13.25
N VAL A 23 9.47 -5.68 -13.17
CA VAL A 23 8.36 -6.18 -12.34
C VAL A 23 7.61 -7.36 -12.96
N ALA A 24 7.84 -7.69 -14.23
CA ALA A 24 7.30 -8.87 -14.88
C ALA A 24 7.90 -10.16 -14.31
N SER A 25 9.15 -10.11 -13.85
CA SER A 25 9.79 -11.21 -13.15
C SER A 25 9.26 -11.35 -11.72
N GLU A 26 9.23 -12.59 -11.21
CA GLU A 26 8.86 -12.89 -9.83
C GLU A 26 9.73 -12.17 -8.80
N LEU A 27 11.02 -12.00 -9.08
CA LEU A 27 11.99 -11.42 -8.14
C LEU A 27 12.40 -9.99 -8.49
N GLY A 28 12.13 -9.54 -9.73
CA GLY A 28 12.58 -8.24 -10.20
C GLY A 28 12.01 -7.06 -9.42
N GLY A 29 12.90 -6.14 -9.01
CA GLY A 29 12.58 -5.00 -8.16
C GLY A 29 12.26 -5.37 -6.71
N ARG A 30 12.27 -6.67 -6.37
CA ARG A 30 11.94 -7.14 -5.03
C ARG A 30 13.20 -7.40 -4.22
N ARG A 31 13.00 -7.39 -2.90
CA ARG A 31 14.02 -7.74 -1.93
C ARG A 31 14.11 -9.26 -1.81
N CYS A 32 15.33 -9.75 -1.87
CA CYS A 32 15.66 -11.18 -1.84
C CYS A 32 16.74 -11.47 -0.80
N GLU A 33 16.75 -12.71 -0.34
CA GLU A 33 17.82 -13.33 0.43
C GLU A 33 18.60 -14.28 -0.47
N ILE A 34 19.92 -14.25 -0.35
CA ILE A 34 20.80 -15.20 -1.03
C ILE A 34 20.80 -16.50 -0.22
N ILE A 35 20.23 -17.56 -0.77
CA ILE A 35 20.08 -18.85 -0.07
C ILE A 35 21.26 -19.80 -0.31
N SER A 36 22.08 -19.53 -1.31
CA SER A 36 23.24 -20.37 -1.64
C SER A 36 24.37 -19.53 -2.23
N ALA A 37 25.61 -19.85 -1.87
CA ALA A 37 26.77 -19.11 -2.30
C ALA A 37 26.94 -19.21 -3.84
N PRO A 38 27.16 -18.10 -4.54
CA PRO A 38 27.38 -18.14 -5.99
C PRO A 38 28.75 -18.73 -6.37
N ASN A 39 29.71 -18.78 -5.43
CA ASN A 39 31.11 -19.23 -5.57
C ASN A 39 31.69 -19.46 -4.15
N THR A 40 32.99 -19.23 -3.92
CA THR A 40 33.69 -19.23 -2.62
C THR A 40 33.25 -18.12 -1.63
N ARG A 41 32.14 -17.43 -1.92
CA ARG A 41 31.62 -16.31 -1.13
C ARG A 41 30.49 -16.76 -0.21
N ASP A 42 30.83 -17.67 0.69
CA ASP A 42 29.90 -18.15 1.72
C ASP A 42 29.42 -17.02 2.64
N ASP A 43 30.19 -15.92 2.71
CA ASP A 43 29.84 -14.70 3.43
C ASP A 43 28.56 -14.04 2.93
N LEU A 44 28.10 -14.36 1.72
CA LEU A 44 26.89 -13.76 1.13
C LEU A 44 25.60 -14.50 1.50
N VAL A 45 25.70 -15.74 1.96
CA VAL A 45 24.52 -16.55 2.31
C VAL A 45 23.79 -15.91 3.50
N GLY A 46 22.47 -15.76 3.37
CA GLY A 46 21.62 -15.10 4.36
C GLY A 46 21.61 -13.57 4.30
N LYS A 47 22.46 -12.95 3.47
CA LYS A 47 22.43 -11.50 3.25
C LYS A 47 21.30 -11.11 2.31
N THR A 48 20.84 -9.87 2.47
CA THR A 48 19.72 -9.30 1.71
C THR A 48 20.20 -8.42 0.57
N CYS A 49 19.47 -8.50 -0.53
CA CYS A 49 19.73 -7.78 -1.77
C CYS A 49 18.42 -7.35 -2.43
N VAL A 50 18.50 -6.42 -3.37
CA VAL A 50 17.38 -5.98 -4.21
C VAL A 50 17.73 -6.30 -5.66
N VAL A 51 16.80 -6.91 -6.39
CA VAL A 51 16.98 -7.18 -7.81
C VAL A 51 16.81 -5.89 -8.61
N GLU A 52 17.86 -5.46 -9.30
CA GLU A 52 17.84 -4.25 -10.15
C GLU A 52 17.52 -4.59 -11.61
N GLU A 53 17.93 -5.77 -12.09
CA GLU A 53 17.79 -6.16 -13.49
C GLU A 53 17.52 -7.66 -13.62
N CYS A 54 16.68 -8.03 -14.58
CA CYS A 54 16.39 -9.42 -14.94
C CYS A 54 16.95 -9.69 -16.35
N ILE A 55 17.84 -10.68 -16.47
CA ILE A 55 18.43 -11.10 -17.74
C ILE A 55 17.70 -12.37 -18.19
N GLU A 56 16.63 -12.20 -18.97
CA GLU A 56 15.74 -13.30 -19.40
C GLU A 56 16.47 -14.39 -20.20
N ILE A 57 17.55 -14.05 -20.91
CA ILE A 57 18.28 -14.98 -21.78
C ILE A 57 19.05 -16.04 -20.97
N SER A 58 19.50 -15.68 -19.76
CA SER A 58 20.34 -16.54 -18.91
C SER A 58 19.69 -16.92 -17.58
N ASP A 59 18.43 -16.52 -17.33
CA ASP A 59 17.72 -16.71 -16.06
C ASP A 59 18.52 -16.20 -14.84
N GLN A 60 19.25 -15.10 -15.06
CA GLN A 60 20.09 -14.45 -14.07
C GLN A 60 19.54 -13.09 -13.67
N TYR A 61 19.74 -12.75 -12.42
CA TYR A 61 19.39 -11.48 -11.83
C TYR A 61 20.64 -10.70 -11.49
N ARG A 62 20.65 -9.43 -11.90
CA ARG A 62 21.57 -8.45 -11.32
C ARG A 62 20.96 -7.96 -10.02
N VAL A 63 21.62 -8.27 -8.92
CA VAL A 63 21.20 -7.86 -7.58
C VAL A 63 22.16 -6.84 -7.01
N ARG A 64 21.64 -5.95 -6.17
CA ARG A 64 22.42 -5.02 -5.37
C ARG A 64 22.26 -5.32 -3.89
N MET A 65 23.38 -5.45 -3.20
CA MET A 65 23.41 -5.72 -1.76
C MET A 65 22.93 -4.50 -0.96
N GLU A 66 22.07 -4.71 0.05
CA GLU A 66 21.46 -3.60 0.81
C GLU A 66 22.49 -2.78 1.61
N PHE A 67 23.49 -3.45 2.20
CA PHE A 67 24.45 -2.80 3.10
C PHE A 67 25.78 -2.46 2.43
N THR A 68 26.30 -3.36 1.59
CA THR A 68 27.59 -3.16 0.92
C THR A 68 27.47 -2.41 -0.41
N ASN A 69 26.26 -2.23 -0.94
CA ASN A 69 26.00 -1.64 -2.26
C ASN A 69 26.72 -2.35 -3.43
N GLU A 70 27.27 -3.53 -3.19
CA GLU A 70 27.91 -4.35 -4.21
C GLU A 70 26.84 -4.91 -5.17
N ALA A 71 27.15 -4.93 -6.47
CA ALA A 71 26.29 -5.55 -7.48
C ALA A 71 26.82 -6.94 -7.86
N LEU A 72 25.93 -7.92 -7.92
CA LEU A 72 26.24 -9.32 -8.19
C LEU A 72 25.29 -9.89 -9.24
N LEU A 73 25.78 -10.83 -10.04
CA LEU A 73 24.94 -11.65 -10.92
C LEU A 73 24.66 -12.99 -10.23
N LEU A 74 23.39 -13.29 -10.02
CA LEU A 74 22.94 -14.48 -9.33
C LEU A 74 21.86 -15.19 -10.14
N ASP A 75 21.93 -16.52 -10.16
CA ASP A 75 20.91 -17.35 -10.79
C ASP A 75 19.61 -17.30 -9.94
N ALA A 76 18.45 -17.44 -10.61
CA ALA A 76 17.13 -17.42 -9.97
C ALA A 76 17.01 -18.40 -8.79
N ASN A 77 17.59 -19.59 -8.92
CA ASN A 77 17.58 -20.65 -7.91
C ASN A 77 18.42 -20.35 -6.67
N LYS A 78 19.25 -19.30 -6.68
CA LYS A 78 20.07 -18.86 -5.53
C LYS A 78 19.41 -17.76 -4.71
N LEU A 79 18.23 -17.30 -5.14
CA LEU A 79 17.50 -16.21 -4.52
C LEU A 79 16.15 -16.68 -3.98
N LYS A 80 15.80 -16.16 -2.81
CA LYS A 80 14.46 -16.31 -2.26
C LYS A 80 13.91 -14.94 -1.92
N ARG A 81 12.67 -14.66 -2.30
CA ARG A 81 12.02 -13.41 -1.90
C ARG A 81 12.00 -13.28 -0.37
N ARG A 82 12.41 -12.12 0.11
CA ARG A 82 12.40 -11.78 1.54
C ARG A 82 11.89 -10.36 1.74
N ASP A 83 10.65 -10.27 2.17
CA ASP A 83 10.05 -9.00 2.54
C ASP A 83 10.65 -8.49 3.88
N ARG A 84 10.49 -7.19 4.14
CA ARG A 84 10.95 -6.59 5.39
C ARG A 84 10.08 -7.05 6.54
N THR A 85 10.70 -7.30 7.68
CA THR A 85 10.01 -7.69 8.92
C THR A 85 10.37 -6.71 10.03
N PRO A 86 9.63 -6.65 11.14
CA PRO A 86 10.05 -5.88 12.31
C PRO A 86 11.42 -6.29 12.86
N GLN A 87 11.84 -7.55 12.65
CA GLN A 87 13.19 -8.01 12.98
C GLN A 87 14.26 -7.60 11.94
N ASP A 88 13.83 -7.06 10.81
CA ASP A 88 14.64 -6.66 9.66
C ASP A 88 14.15 -5.34 9.03
N PRO A 89 14.15 -4.23 9.81
CA PRO A 89 13.60 -2.93 9.40
C PRO A 89 14.34 -2.30 8.22
N GLY A 90 15.66 -2.49 8.11
CA GLY A 90 16.51 -1.96 7.04
C GLY A 90 16.74 -0.43 7.03
N TYR A 91 15.81 0.37 7.56
CA TYR A 91 15.98 1.82 7.80
C TYR A 91 15.10 2.26 8.97
N TYR A 92 15.32 3.48 9.47
CA TYR A 92 14.45 4.15 10.43
C TYR A 92 13.92 5.46 9.81
N VAL A 93 12.64 5.77 10.00
CA VAL A 93 12.05 7.03 9.56
C VAL A 93 11.59 7.81 10.79
N GLU A 94 12.12 9.03 10.94
CA GLU A 94 11.78 9.95 12.00
C GLU A 94 10.95 11.10 11.44
N CYS A 95 9.92 11.56 12.16
CA CYS A 95 9.23 12.81 11.84
C CYS A 95 9.72 13.91 12.79
N LYS A 96 10.43 14.90 12.26
CA LYS A 96 10.88 16.09 13.00
C LYS A 96 10.35 17.34 12.32
N ASN A 97 9.63 18.20 13.05
CA ASN A 97 9.07 19.45 12.53
C ASN A 97 8.25 19.24 11.23
N ASN A 98 7.36 18.25 11.22
CA ASN A 98 6.56 17.82 10.05
C ASN A 98 7.39 17.35 8.83
N ARG A 99 8.68 17.11 9.01
CA ARG A 99 9.57 16.57 7.97
C ARG A 99 9.90 15.11 8.28
N LEU A 100 9.68 14.24 7.29
CA LEU A 100 10.13 12.85 7.33
C LEU A 100 11.63 12.79 7.01
N ILE A 101 12.41 12.25 7.93
CA ILE A 101 13.85 12.03 7.82
C ILE A 101 14.07 10.53 7.81
N ARG A 102 14.57 10.00 6.69
CA ARG A 102 15.02 8.62 6.59
C ARG A 102 16.46 8.51 7.06
N ARG A 103 16.73 7.55 7.95
CA ARG A 103 18.05 7.18 8.44
C ARG A 103 18.37 5.77 7.96
N ASP A 104 19.40 5.67 7.15
CA ASP A 104 19.97 4.39 6.70
C ASP A 104 21.08 3.95 7.66
N PHE A 105 21.31 2.64 7.73
CA PHE A 105 22.29 2.00 8.63
C PHE A 105 23.24 1.12 7.84
N LYS A 106 24.45 0.88 8.38
CA LYS A 106 25.42 -0.01 7.73
C LYS A 106 25.10 -1.48 7.96
N SER A 107 24.31 -1.79 8.98
CA SER A 107 23.80 -3.14 9.22
C SER A 107 22.41 -3.12 9.86
N ASN A 108 21.68 -4.22 9.73
CA ASN A 108 20.42 -4.39 10.42
C ASN A 108 20.59 -4.44 11.97
N GLU A 109 21.75 -4.88 12.45
CA GLU A 109 22.08 -4.86 13.88
C GLU A 109 22.19 -3.43 14.42
N GLU A 110 22.83 -2.53 13.67
CA GLU A 110 22.88 -1.11 14.03
C GLU A 110 21.48 -0.48 14.04
N CYS A 111 20.65 -0.80 13.04
CA CYS A 111 19.27 -0.31 12.98
C CYS A 111 18.47 -0.76 14.21
N ARG A 112 18.57 -2.04 14.57
CA ARG A 112 17.91 -2.61 15.75
C ARG A 112 18.44 -1.99 17.05
N ALA A 113 19.76 -1.83 17.18
CA ALA A 113 20.37 -1.20 18.34
C ALA A 113 19.90 0.26 18.50
N PHE A 114 19.81 1.01 17.38
CA PHE A 114 19.27 2.36 17.38
C PHE A 114 17.80 2.38 17.83
N ILE A 115 16.93 1.53 17.25
CA ILE A 115 15.52 1.45 17.66
C ILE A 115 15.39 1.07 19.14
N ALA A 116 16.19 0.12 19.62
CA ALA A 116 16.22 -0.27 21.04
C ALA A 116 16.68 0.87 21.94
N SER A 117 17.65 1.69 21.51
CA SER A 117 18.09 2.87 22.25
C SER A 117 17.01 3.93 22.39
N LEU A 118 16.12 4.05 21.39
CA LEU A 118 14.94 4.92 21.49
C LEU A 118 13.94 4.37 22.52
N GLY A 119 13.73 3.05 22.57
CA GLY A 119 12.83 2.42 23.55
C GLY A 119 13.24 2.68 25.02
N ALA A 120 14.52 2.87 25.30
CA ALA A 120 15.01 3.22 26.65
C ALA A 120 14.73 4.68 27.05
N GLY A 121 14.49 5.58 26.09
CA GLY A 121 14.13 6.98 26.31
C GLY A 121 12.68 7.33 25.98
N VAL A 122 11.95 6.43 25.31
CA VAL A 122 10.54 6.54 24.92
C VAL A 122 9.70 5.54 25.74
N GLY A 123 10.08 5.33 27.01
CA GLY A 123 9.18 4.79 28.04
C GLY A 123 8.11 5.80 28.48
N GLU A 124 8.11 6.98 27.87
CA GLU A 124 7.14 8.05 28.07
C GLU A 124 6.52 8.42 26.71
N LEU A 125 6.04 7.41 25.98
CA LEU A 125 4.83 7.61 25.19
C LEU A 125 3.77 7.99 26.21
N SER A 126 3.64 9.31 26.40
CA SER A 126 2.67 10.00 27.25
C SER A 126 1.47 9.09 27.43
N LYS A 127 1.19 8.68 28.67
CA LYS A 127 -0.12 8.14 29.02
C LYS A 127 -1.13 9.04 28.32
N ALA A 128 -1.80 8.53 27.29
CA ALA A 128 -2.92 9.23 26.71
C ALA A 128 -3.82 9.54 27.91
N ASP A 129 -4.11 10.83 28.14
CA ASP A 129 -5.03 11.22 29.20
C ASP A 129 -6.27 10.35 29.00
N PRO A 130 -6.63 9.46 29.95
CA PRO A 130 -7.76 8.57 29.78
C PRO A 130 -9.06 9.36 29.55
N ASP A 131 -9.06 10.64 29.93
CA ASP A 131 -10.17 11.56 29.72
C ASP A 131 -10.10 12.32 28.37
N ALA A 132 -9.05 12.14 27.56
CA ALA A 132 -8.92 12.82 26.28
C ALA A 132 -10.03 12.41 25.30
N GLU A 133 -10.40 11.13 25.28
CA GLU A 133 -11.49 10.61 24.46
C GLU A 133 -12.83 11.20 24.91
N ALA A 134 -13.11 11.17 26.22
CA ALA A 134 -14.33 11.75 26.80
C ALA A 134 -14.43 13.26 26.55
N LYS A 135 -13.32 14.01 26.66
CA LYS A 135 -13.27 15.45 26.37
C LYS A 135 -13.49 15.74 24.89
N ALA A 136 -12.94 14.93 23.99
CA ALA A 136 -13.16 15.07 22.55
C ALA A 136 -14.62 14.78 22.18
N GLU A 137 -15.22 13.76 22.79
CA GLU A 137 -16.64 13.43 22.62
C GLU A 137 -17.56 14.55 23.15
N GLN A 138 -17.28 15.06 24.36
CA GLN A 138 -18.04 16.18 24.92
C GLN A 138 -17.91 17.46 24.08
N ALA A 139 -16.73 17.73 23.53
CA ALA A 139 -16.52 18.86 22.62
C ALA A 139 -17.29 18.68 21.31
N ALA A 140 -17.31 17.46 20.75
CA ALA A 140 -18.09 17.16 19.56
C ALA A 140 -19.59 17.31 19.80
N ALA A 141 -20.10 16.82 20.94
CA ALA A 141 -21.50 16.99 21.35
C ALA A 141 -21.86 18.48 21.51
N GLY A 142 -21.00 19.28 22.13
CA GLY A 142 -21.20 20.73 22.26
C GLY A 142 -21.31 21.45 20.90
N LEU A 143 -20.48 21.07 19.92
CA LEU A 143 -20.56 21.62 18.57
C LEU A 143 -21.83 21.16 17.82
N LEU A 144 -22.27 19.91 18.02
CA LEU A 144 -23.52 19.41 17.44
C LEU A 144 -24.76 20.12 18.02
N ALA A 145 -24.74 20.40 19.32
CA ALA A 145 -25.77 21.17 20.01
C ALA A 145 -25.82 22.62 19.52
N GLU A 146 -24.66 23.27 19.34
CA GLU A 146 -24.59 24.64 18.80
C GLU A 146 -25.09 24.73 17.36
N LEU A 147 -24.85 23.68 16.54
CA LEU A 147 -25.34 23.59 15.17
C LEU A 147 -26.80 23.12 15.06
N GLY A 148 -27.46 22.78 16.18
CA GLY A 148 -28.86 22.35 16.21
C GLY A 148 -29.12 21.02 15.47
N LEU A 149 -28.12 20.14 15.41
CA LEU A 149 -28.18 18.86 14.70
C LEU A 149 -28.52 17.66 15.60
N GLU A 150 -28.91 17.89 16.85
CA GLU A 150 -29.19 16.85 17.85
C GLU A 150 -30.47 16.02 17.59
N ASP A 151 -31.36 16.44 16.67
CA ASP A 151 -32.69 15.82 16.49
C ASP A 151 -32.96 15.29 15.08
N LEU A 152 -32.16 14.31 14.62
CA LEU A 152 -32.51 13.48 13.45
C LEU A 152 -32.36 11.98 13.76
N GLU A 153 -32.92 11.54 14.88
CA GLU A 153 -33.37 10.14 15.03
C GLU A 153 -34.87 10.11 15.28
N GLY A 154 -35.64 9.91 14.22
CA GLY A 154 -37.04 9.49 14.31
C GLY A 154 -37.28 8.28 13.42
N PRO A 155 -37.54 7.07 13.96
CA PRO A 155 -38.13 6.00 13.20
C PRO A 155 -39.66 6.05 13.28
N SER A 156 -40.27 5.46 12.25
CA SER A 156 -41.70 5.10 12.16
C SER A 156 -42.64 6.24 11.74
N SER A 157 -43.77 6.02 11.11
CA SER A 157 -44.31 4.96 10.25
C SER A 157 -45.69 5.48 9.85
N SER A 158 -46.14 5.15 8.64
CA SER A 158 -47.55 5.06 8.24
C SER A 158 -48.50 6.25 8.49
N ALA A 159 -49.10 6.76 7.42
CA ALA A 159 -50.48 6.33 7.11
C ALA A 159 -50.94 6.75 5.70
N PRO A 160 -51.72 5.89 5.02
CA PRO A 160 -52.23 6.08 3.66
C PRO A 160 -53.65 6.69 3.67
N LYS A 161 -54.06 7.31 2.55
CA LYS A 161 -55.46 7.39 2.06
C LYS A 161 -55.42 7.97 0.63
N LYS A 162 -55.44 7.13 -0.39
CA LYS A 162 -56.64 6.56 -1.04
C LYS A 162 -57.42 7.64 -1.80
N ASN A 163 -57.25 7.69 -3.11
CA ASN A 163 -58.40 7.87 -3.97
C ASN A 163 -58.40 6.85 -5.12
N ASN A 164 -59.60 6.36 -5.40
CA ASN A 164 -59.92 5.11 -6.05
C ASN A 164 -60.09 5.27 -7.57
N GLN A 165 -59.48 4.33 -8.31
CA GLN A 165 -60.11 3.48 -9.35
C GLN A 165 -60.42 4.13 -10.74
N PRO A 166 -60.85 3.36 -11.78
CA PRO A 166 -59.94 2.66 -12.71
C PRO A 166 -60.37 2.82 -14.19
N ALA A 167 -59.60 2.27 -15.15
CA ALA A 167 -60.09 1.39 -16.22
C ALA A 167 -59.13 1.27 -17.43
N ALA A 168 -58.81 0.01 -17.71
CA ALA A 168 -58.86 -0.65 -19.02
C ALA A 168 -57.87 -0.26 -20.15
N SER A 169 -57.20 -1.34 -20.57
CA SER A 169 -56.97 -1.78 -21.97
C SER A 169 -55.62 -1.48 -22.62
N GLY A 170 -55.00 -2.53 -23.20
CA GLY A 170 -54.12 -2.33 -24.35
C GLY A 170 -52.82 -3.14 -24.46
N LYS A 171 -52.94 -4.44 -24.76
CA LYS A 171 -52.09 -5.20 -25.70
C LYS A 171 -50.55 -5.24 -25.54
N LYS A 172 -50.12 -6.42 -25.07
CA LYS A 172 -48.95 -7.20 -25.50
C LYS A 172 -48.78 -7.23 -27.03
N LYS A 173 -47.59 -6.93 -27.57
CA LYS A 173 -47.06 -7.56 -28.81
C LYS A 173 -45.54 -7.77 -28.74
N LYS A 174 -45.17 -8.97 -29.19
CA LYS A 174 -43.84 -9.60 -29.28
C LYS A 174 -43.52 -9.80 -30.78
N ARG A 175 -42.23 -10.02 -31.11
CA ARG A 175 -41.64 -10.49 -32.40
C ARG A 175 -41.45 -9.37 -33.44
N GLY A 176 -40.41 -9.31 -34.27
CA GLY A 176 -39.23 -10.13 -34.59
C GLY A 176 -38.51 -9.38 -35.73
N GLY A 177 -37.19 -9.17 -35.71
CA GLY A 177 -36.18 -10.01 -36.34
C GLY A 177 -36.16 -9.95 -37.88
N LYS A 178 -35.07 -9.46 -38.51
CA LYS A 178 -34.47 -10.08 -39.73
C LYS A 178 -33.08 -9.52 -40.08
N LYS A 179 -32.10 -10.43 -40.20
CA LYS A 179 -30.77 -10.27 -40.84
C LYS A 179 -30.88 -10.26 -42.38
N LYS A 180 -29.88 -9.64 -43.04
CA LYS A 180 -29.14 -9.99 -44.29
C LYS A 180 -28.48 -8.68 -44.79
N GLY A 181 -27.23 -8.53 -45.21
CA GLY A 181 -26.23 -9.44 -45.76
C GLY A 181 -25.80 -8.93 -47.14
N ARG A 182 -24.51 -8.57 -47.29
CA ARG A 182 -23.67 -8.55 -48.50
C ARG A 182 -23.94 -7.49 -49.60
N LYS A 183 -22.96 -6.59 -49.79
CA LYS A 183 -22.18 -6.48 -51.03
C LYS A 183 -20.84 -5.80 -50.72
#